data_AF-A0A179BG86-F1
#
_entry.id   AF-A0A179BG86-F1
#
_cell.length_a   1.000
_cell.length_b   1.000
_cell.length_c   1.000
_cell.angle_alpha   90.00
_cell.angle_beta   90.00
_cell.angle_gamma   90.00
#
_symmetry.space_group_name_H-M   'P 1'
#
loop_
_entity.id
_entity.type
_entity.pdbx_description
1 polymer ?
#
loop_
_entity_poly.entity_id
_entity_poly.type
_entity_poly.pdbx_seq_one_letter_code
_entity_poly.pdbx_strand_id
1 'polypeptide(L)'
;MAHVVTESCILCKYTDCVTVCPVDCFHEGPNFLVIDPLECIDCTLCVAECPVDAIYLDADLPNGMEEYPELNTQLAKTWPVLIQKKPALADAETWGKVRDKRIYLVTGEHSTETALPEPSAPLEEYKRTPEFDREHIPAGLLHDHHTKAGVWGRIVILEGRLRYCLDDGSGRNWSLSPERPAWIPPDVPHHVEAADMVRFYVSFWR
;
A
#
# COMPACT_ATOMS: atom_id res chain seq x y z
N MET A 1 -3.12 -28.62 -3.04
CA MET A 1 -2.87 -28.07 -1.71
C MET A 1 -1.62 -27.22 -1.84
N ALA A 2 -1.59 -26.08 -1.18
CA ALA A 2 -0.47 -25.17 -1.24
C ALA A 2 -0.05 -24.78 0.17
N HIS A 3 1.23 -24.45 0.31
CA HIS A 3 1.71 -23.80 1.52
C HIS A 3 1.30 -22.32 1.51
N VAL A 4 1.07 -21.78 2.70
CA VAL A 4 0.51 -20.44 2.92
C VAL A 4 1.37 -19.71 3.94
N VAL A 5 1.79 -18.48 3.61
CA VAL A 5 2.44 -17.58 4.57
C VAL A 5 1.37 -16.86 5.39
N THR A 6 1.52 -16.82 6.72
CA THR A 6 0.56 -16.28 7.68
C THR A 6 1.14 -15.12 8.48
N GLU A 7 0.34 -14.56 9.39
CA GLU A 7 0.58 -13.28 10.07
C GLU A 7 1.98 -13.11 10.68
N SER A 8 2.59 -14.19 11.16
CA SER A 8 3.88 -14.17 11.82
C SER A 8 5.00 -13.64 10.94
N CYS A 9 4.86 -13.69 9.61
CA CYS A 9 5.84 -13.11 8.69
C CYS A 9 5.77 -11.58 8.60
N ILE A 10 4.61 -10.96 8.90
CA ILE A 10 4.41 -9.51 8.76
C ILE A 10 5.40 -8.76 9.66
N LEU A 11 6.10 -7.77 9.09
CA LEU A 11 7.17 -6.99 9.74
C LEU A 11 8.40 -7.80 10.21
N CYS A 12 8.45 -9.10 9.92
CA CYS A 12 9.64 -9.93 10.10
C CYS A 12 10.37 -10.11 8.77
N LYS A 13 9.69 -10.75 7.80
CA LYS A 13 10.17 -10.95 6.43
C LYS A 13 11.64 -11.44 6.38
N TYR A 14 11.91 -12.57 7.01
CA TYR A 14 13.27 -13.15 7.10
C TYR A 14 13.81 -13.64 5.74
N THR A 15 12.93 -14.08 4.84
CA THR A 15 13.22 -14.58 3.48
C THR A 15 14.04 -15.88 3.39
N ASP A 16 14.36 -16.54 4.51
CA ASP A 16 15.04 -17.85 4.54
C ASP A 16 14.31 -18.92 3.70
N CYS A 17 12.98 -18.91 3.73
CA CYS A 17 12.11 -19.81 2.98
C CYS A 17 12.35 -19.83 1.46
N VAL A 18 12.84 -18.71 0.90
CA VAL A 18 13.14 -18.60 -0.54
C VAL A 18 14.32 -19.48 -0.94
N THR A 19 15.28 -19.69 -0.04
CA THR A 19 16.53 -20.41 -0.36
C THR A 19 16.34 -21.90 -0.61
N VAL A 20 15.20 -22.45 -0.19
CA VAL A 20 14.87 -23.88 -0.29
C VAL A 20 13.71 -24.17 -1.23
N CYS A 21 13.09 -23.14 -1.82
CA CYS A 21 11.97 -23.32 -2.73
C CYS A 21 12.47 -23.85 -4.09
N PRO A 22 12.09 -25.05 -4.55
CA PRO A 22 12.60 -25.62 -5.79
C PRO A 22 11.96 -25.04 -7.06
N VAL A 23 10.91 -24.24 -6.91
CA VAL A 23 10.06 -23.72 -8.00
C VAL A 23 9.89 -22.20 -7.93
N ASP A 24 10.64 -21.51 -7.08
CA ASP A 24 10.64 -20.05 -6.95
C ASP A 24 9.26 -19.40 -6.71
N CYS A 25 8.30 -20.11 -6.12
CA CYS A 25 6.91 -19.64 -5.98
C CYS A 25 6.66 -18.59 -4.88
N PHE A 26 7.68 -17.87 -4.42
CA PHE A 26 7.53 -16.81 -3.41
C PHE A 26 7.44 -15.43 -4.06
N HIS A 27 6.47 -14.62 -3.65
CA HIS A 27 6.30 -13.25 -4.10
C HIS A 27 6.51 -12.27 -2.94
N GLU A 28 7.10 -11.13 -3.25
CA GLU A 28 7.60 -10.18 -2.24
C GLU A 28 6.79 -8.89 -2.19
N GLY A 29 6.25 -8.63 -1.01
CA GLY A 29 5.70 -7.32 -0.65
C GLY A 29 6.64 -6.48 0.21
N PRO A 30 6.24 -5.25 0.56
CA PRO A 30 7.04 -4.35 1.38
C PRO A 30 7.46 -4.95 2.73
N ASN A 31 6.53 -5.61 3.43
CA ASN A 31 6.77 -6.16 4.77
C ASN A 31 6.28 -7.60 4.99
N PHE A 32 6.02 -8.33 3.90
CA PHE A 32 5.45 -9.68 3.92
C PHE A 32 5.87 -10.45 2.66
N LEU A 33 5.88 -11.79 2.73
CA LEU A 33 5.97 -12.65 1.55
C LEU A 33 4.66 -13.44 1.41
N VAL A 34 4.38 -13.88 0.19
CA VAL A 34 3.30 -14.83 -0.09
C VAL A 34 3.80 -15.96 -0.98
N ILE A 35 3.09 -17.08 -0.97
CA ILE A 35 3.32 -18.23 -1.85
C ILE A 35 2.26 -18.23 -2.94
N ASP A 36 2.65 -18.40 -4.20
CA ASP A 36 1.71 -18.66 -5.29
C ASP A 36 1.21 -20.12 -5.20
N PRO A 37 -0.09 -20.35 -4.97
CA PRO A 37 -0.63 -21.70 -4.84
C PRO A 37 -0.68 -22.48 -6.17
N LEU A 38 -0.57 -21.81 -7.32
CA LEU A 38 -0.53 -22.46 -8.63
C LEU A 38 0.85 -23.00 -8.97
N GLU A 39 1.90 -22.39 -8.43
CA GLU A 39 3.29 -22.82 -8.63
C GLU A 39 3.80 -23.70 -7.49
N CYS A 40 3.26 -23.56 -6.28
CA CYS A 40 3.63 -24.39 -5.14
C CYS A 40 3.39 -25.89 -5.42
N ILE A 41 4.43 -26.69 -5.24
CA ILE A 41 4.39 -28.16 -5.43
C ILE A 41 4.29 -28.95 -4.13
N ASP A 42 3.91 -28.30 -3.02
CA ASP A 42 3.67 -28.96 -1.72
C ASP A 42 4.89 -29.75 -1.16
N CYS A 43 6.11 -29.26 -1.40
CA CYS A 43 7.33 -29.97 -1.00
C CYS A 43 7.72 -29.83 0.48
N THR A 44 7.05 -28.95 1.24
CA THR A 44 7.25 -28.70 2.69
C THR A 44 8.62 -28.15 3.12
N LEU A 45 9.58 -28.01 2.21
CA LEU A 45 10.95 -27.56 2.55
C LEU A 45 11.00 -26.19 3.25
N CYS A 46 10.12 -25.26 2.86
CA CYS A 46 10.11 -23.90 3.39
C CYS A 46 9.59 -23.79 4.84
N VAL A 47 8.86 -24.78 5.35
CA VAL A 47 8.19 -24.71 6.66
C VAL A 47 9.21 -24.62 7.80
N ALA A 48 10.19 -25.52 7.82
CA ALA A 48 11.22 -25.57 8.86
C ALA A 48 12.23 -24.42 8.78
N GLU A 49 12.34 -23.76 7.63
CA GLU A 49 13.28 -22.66 7.41
C GLU A 49 12.75 -21.31 7.91
N CYS A 50 11.46 -21.18 8.18
CA CYS A 50 10.87 -19.92 8.64
C CYS A 50 11.17 -19.68 10.14
N PRO A 51 11.97 -18.67 10.52
CA PRO A 51 12.37 -18.48 11.94
C PRO A 51 11.22 -18.07 12.88
N VAL A 52 10.04 -17.79 12.34
CA VAL A 52 8.84 -17.33 13.06
C VAL A 52 7.63 -18.22 12.79
N ASP A 53 7.86 -19.44 12.28
CA ASP A 53 6.83 -20.45 12.07
C ASP A 53 5.59 -19.89 11.35
N ALA A 54 5.83 -19.13 10.27
CA ALA A 54 4.77 -18.42 9.54
C ALA A 54 4.23 -19.18 8.33
N ILE A 55 4.67 -20.41 8.08
CA ILE A 55 4.32 -21.15 6.86
C ILE A 55 3.64 -22.46 7.24
N TYR A 56 2.44 -22.66 6.72
CA TYR A 56 1.59 -23.81 7.01
C TYR A 56 1.07 -24.41 5.71
N LEU A 57 0.67 -25.68 5.72
CA LEU A 57 -0.19 -26.23 4.68
C LEU A 57 -1.59 -25.60 4.82
N ASP A 58 -2.25 -25.30 3.70
CA ASP A 58 -3.62 -24.75 3.69
C ASP A 58 -4.63 -25.54 4.55
N ALA A 59 -4.49 -26.87 4.58
CA ALA A 59 -5.30 -27.78 5.38
C ALA A 59 -4.97 -27.78 6.89
N ASP A 60 -3.78 -27.30 7.29
CA ASP A 60 -3.26 -27.37 8.65
C ASP A 60 -3.16 -25.97 9.30
N LEU A 61 -3.90 -24.98 8.77
CA LEU A 61 -3.89 -23.62 9.29
C LEU A 61 -4.41 -23.56 10.73
N PRO A 62 -3.74 -22.79 11.61
CA PRO A 62 -4.30 -22.45 12.91
C PRO A 62 -5.64 -21.71 12.78
N ASN A 63 -6.52 -21.89 13.77
CA ASN A 63 -7.80 -21.17 13.83
C ASN A 63 -7.58 -19.65 13.78
N GLY A 64 -8.41 -18.95 13.00
CA GLY A 64 -8.31 -17.49 12.82
C GLY A 64 -7.40 -17.04 11.68
N MET A 65 -6.80 -17.98 10.93
CA MET A 65 -5.96 -17.69 9.77
C MET A 65 -6.62 -18.06 8.43
N GLU A 66 -7.93 -18.26 8.40
CA GLU A 66 -8.67 -18.76 7.24
C GLU A 66 -8.64 -17.79 6.03
N GLU A 67 -8.30 -16.51 6.25
CA GLU A 67 -8.16 -15.52 5.16
C GLU A 67 -6.84 -15.63 4.37
N TYR A 68 -5.79 -16.24 4.96
CA TYR A 68 -4.44 -16.19 4.40
C TYR A 68 -4.27 -16.94 3.07
N PRO A 69 -4.96 -18.07 2.79
CA PRO A 69 -4.90 -18.71 1.47
C PRO A 69 -5.32 -17.76 0.34
N GLU A 70 -6.44 -17.06 0.49
CA GLU A 70 -6.94 -16.12 -0.52
C GLU A 70 -6.00 -14.90 -0.62
N LEU A 71 -5.53 -14.38 0.51
CA LEU A 71 -4.59 -13.27 0.55
C LEU A 71 -3.28 -13.59 -0.20
N ASN A 72 -2.72 -14.79 0.02
CA ASN A 72 -1.52 -15.24 -0.69
C ASN A 72 -1.78 -15.32 -2.20
N THR A 73 -2.91 -15.92 -2.59
CA THR A 73 -3.35 -16.04 -3.99
C THR A 73 -3.49 -14.68 -4.67
N GLN A 74 -4.06 -13.68 -3.98
CA GLN A 74 -4.29 -12.36 -4.55
C GLN A 74 -2.97 -11.57 -4.70
N LEU A 75 -2.14 -11.58 -3.66
CA LEU A 75 -0.89 -10.81 -3.67
C LEU A 75 0.17 -11.42 -4.60
N ALA A 76 0.19 -12.75 -4.77
CA ALA A 76 1.09 -13.40 -5.73
C ALA A 76 0.86 -12.93 -7.18
N LYS A 77 -0.37 -12.55 -7.53
CA LYS A 77 -0.68 -12.03 -8.88
C LYS A 77 -0.06 -10.67 -9.18
N THR A 78 0.25 -9.87 -8.15
CA THR A 78 0.66 -8.47 -8.30
C THR A 78 2.07 -8.20 -7.80
N TRP A 79 2.55 -8.98 -6.83
CA TRP A 79 3.89 -8.83 -6.27
C TRP A 79 4.95 -9.53 -7.12
N PRO A 80 6.17 -8.97 -7.22
CA PRO A 80 7.26 -9.60 -7.94
C PRO A 80 7.73 -10.89 -7.26
N VAL A 81 8.16 -11.85 -8.07
CA VAL A 81 8.81 -13.07 -7.59
C VAL A 81 10.13 -12.73 -6.91
N LEU A 82 10.41 -13.37 -5.76
CA LEU A 82 11.68 -13.26 -5.05
C LEU A 82 12.43 -14.58 -5.14
N ILE A 83 13.53 -14.57 -5.89
CA ILE A 83 14.36 -15.74 -6.17
C ILE A 83 15.62 -15.83 -5.29
N GLN A 84 15.89 -14.83 -4.47
CA GLN A 84 17.11 -14.76 -3.65
C GLN A 84 16.81 -14.21 -2.25
N LYS A 85 17.51 -14.75 -1.26
CA LYS A 85 17.46 -14.26 0.13
C LYS A 85 17.86 -12.79 0.21
N LYS A 86 17.14 -12.03 1.04
CA LYS A 86 17.46 -10.67 1.43
C LYS A 86 17.65 -10.60 2.96
N PRO A 87 18.30 -9.56 3.49
CA PRO A 87 18.29 -9.32 4.92
C PRO A 87 16.85 -9.19 5.44
N ALA A 88 16.60 -9.70 6.65
CA ALA A 88 15.35 -9.47 7.37
C ALA A 88 15.12 -7.97 7.63
N LEU A 89 13.89 -7.59 7.97
CA LEU A 89 13.59 -6.21 8.37
C LEU A 89 14.29 -5.86 9.70
N ALA A 90 14.60 -4.57 9.89
CA ALA A 90 15.46 -4.10 10.99
C ALA A 90 15.01 -4.56 12.39
N ASP A 91 13.69 -4.64 12.63
CA ASP A 91 13.12 -5.01 13.93
C ASP A 91 12.50 -6.42 13.93
N ALA A 92 12.89 -7.30 13.01
CA ALA A 92 12.26 -8.61 12.80
C ALA A 92 12.27 -9.50 14.06
N GLU A 93 13.30 -9.44 14.89
CA GLU A 93 13.38 -10.19 16.15
C GLU A 93 12.34 -9.72 17.19
N THR A 94 12.06 -8.42 17.21
CA THR A 94 11.04 -7.82 18.08
C THR A 94 9.65 -8.19 17.57
N TRP A 95 9.40 -8.00 16.28
CA TRP A 95 8.12 -8.33 15.64
C TRP A 95 7.81 -9.82 15.60
N GLY A 96 8.82 -10.69 15.70
CA GLY A 96 8.63 -12.14 15.78
C GLY A 96 7.91 -12.59 17.07
N LYS A 97 7.86 -11.73 18.09
CA LYS A 97 7.19 -11.99 19.37
C LYS A 97 5.79 -11.36 19.46
N VAL A 98 5.39 -10.60 18.43
CA VAL A 98 4.12 -9.86 18.39
C VAL A 98 3.09 -10.67 17.60
N ARG A 99 1.85 -10.70 18.11
CA ARG A 99 0.68 -11.33 17.49
C ARG A 99 -0.25 -10.28 16.89
N ASP A 100 -1.27 -10.74 16.17
CA ASP A 100 -2.32 -9.92 15.55
C ASP A 100 -1.73 -8.89 14.57
N LYS A 101 -0.71 -9.32 13.80
CA LYS A 101 0.08 -8.42 12.95
C LYS A 101 -0.61 -8.07 11.64
N ARG A 102 -1.75 -8.69 11.35
CA ARG A 102 -2.55 -8.48 10.12
C ARG A 102 -2.82 -7.01 9.81
N ILE A 103 -3.05 -6.20 10.85
CA ILE A 103 -3.33 -4.76 10.74
C ILE A 103 -2.16 -3.93 10.23
N TYR A 104 -0.93 -4.47 10.29
CA TYR A 104 0.29 -3.79 9.85
C TYR A 104 0.74 -4.22 8.44
N LEU A 105 0.03 -5.15 7.80
CA LEU A 105 0.37 -5.61 6.46
C LEU A 105 0.29 -4.46 5.45
N VAL A 106 1.36 -4.27 4.68
CA VAL A 106 1.39 -3.34 3.56
C VAL A 106 1.26 -4.14 2.28
N THR A 107 0.10 -4.05 1.60
CA THR A 107 -0.20 -4.84 0.38
C THR A 107 0.33 -4.20 -0.92
N GLY A 108 0.89 -2.99 -0.86
CA GLY A 108 1.28 -2.23 -2.06
C GLY A 108 0.12 -1.62 -2.85
N GLU A 109 -1.13 -1.90 -2.48
CA GLU A 109 -2.33 -1.18 -2.97
C GLU A 109 -2.66 0.06 -2.12
N HIS A 110 -1.86 0.29 -1.07
CA HIS A 110 -1.84 1.53 -0.33
C HIS A 110 -0.49 2.19 -0.57
N SER A 111 -0.56 3.34 -1.25
CA SER A 111 0.38 4.46 -1.23
C SER A 111 1.43 4.35 -0.14
N THR A 112 2.69 4.60 -0.48
CA THR A 112 3.66 5.13 0.49
C THR A 112 2.96 6.20 1.33
N GLU A 113 2.54 5.88 2.55
CA GLU A 113 2.15 6.89 3.53
C GLU A 113 3.43 7.53 4.07
N THR A 114 4.12 8.24 3.17
CA THR A 114 4.64 9.52 3.61
C THR A 114 3.43 10.35 4.00
N ALA A 115 3.45 10.90 5.20
CA ALA A 115 2.39 11.78 5.69
C ALA A 115 1.94 12.75 4.59
N LEU A 116 0.63 12.96 4.50
CA LEU A 116 0.10 14.04 3.67
C LEU A 116 0.78 15.34 4.15
N PRO A 117 1.22 16.22 3.23
CA PRO A 117 1.72 17.52 3.64
C PRO A 117 0.60 18.23 4.43
N GLU A 118 0.97 19.01 5.44
CA GLU A 118 0.02 19.79 6.23
C GLU A 118 0.60 21.19 6.50
N PRO A 119 -0.23 22.24 6.50
CA PRO A 119 0.19 23.56 6.94
C PRO A 119 0.64 23.54 8.41
N SER A 120 1.82 24.10 8.70
CA SER A 120 2.30 24.25 10.07
C SER A 120 1.75 25.50 10.78
N ALA A 121 1.04 26.36 10.05
CA ALA A 121 0.48 27.62 10.54
C ALA A 121 -1.02 27.68 10.24
N PRO A 122 -1.81 28.42 11.05
CA PRO A 122 -3.22 28.63 10.75
C PRO A 122 -3.37 29.39 9.44
N LEU A 123 -4.34 28.96 8.62
CA LEU A 123 -4.68 29.55 7.33
C LEU A 123 -6.18 29.84 7.28
N GLU A 124 -6.58 30.77 6.41
CA GLU A 124 -7.99 31.06 6.14
C GLU A 124 -8.36 30.67 4.70
N GLU A 125 -9.50 30.02 4.54
CA GLU A 125 -10.05 29.73 3.21
C GLU A 125 -10.51 31.05 2.57
N TYR A 126 -9.99 31.36 1.39
CA TYR A 126 -10.39 32.58 0.67
C TYR A 126 -11.11 32.29 -0.66
N LYS A 127 -11.02 31.06 -1.16
CA LYS A 127 -11.64 30.66 -2.44
C LYS A 127 -11.82 29.15 -2.50
N ARG A 128 -12.85 28.68 -3.21
CA ARG A 128 -13.02 27.29 -3.63
C ARG A 128 -13.49 27.18 -5.07
N THR A 129 -13.22 26.04 -5.70
CA THR A 129 -13.78 25.68 -7.00
C THR A 129 -15.25 25.26 -6.87
N PRO A 130 -15.99 25.19 -7.99
CA PRO A 130 -17.17 24.33 -8.09
C PRO A 130 -16.82 22.86 -7.76
N GLU A 131 -17.86 22.05 -7.57
CA GLU A 131 -17.71 20.61 -7.50
C GLU A 131 -17.41 20.04 -8.89
N PHE A 132 -16.54 19.04 -8.94
CA PHE A 132 -16.23 18.25 -10.11
C PHE A 132 -16.70 16.82 -9.89
N ASP A 133 -17.22 16.21 -10.94
CA ASP A 133 -17.43 14.77 -11.05
C ASP A 133 -16.38 14.16 -12.00
N ARG A 134 -16.46 12.84 -12.25
CA ARG A 134 -15.53 12.14 -13.14
C ARG A 134 -15.52 12.71 -14.56
N GLU A 135 -16.69 13.09 -15.07
CA GLU A 135 -16.90 13.53 -16.45
C GLU A 135 -16.47 14.99 -16.68
N HIS A 136 -16.46 15.81 -15.63
CA HIS A 136 -16.24 17.27 -15.71
C HIS A 136 -15.01 17.77 -14.96
N ILE A 137 -13.97 16.94 -14.81
CA ILE A 137 -12.67 17.40 -14.28
C ILE A 137 -11.98 18.29 -15.32
N PRO A 138 -11.63 19.55 -15.00
CA PRO A 138 -10.86 20.39 -15.91
C PRO A 138 -9.53 19.73 -16.26
N ALA A 139 -9.18 19.71 -17.56
CA ALA A 139 -7.96 19.07 -18.06
C ALA A 139 -6.68 19.56 -17.35
N GLY A 140 -6.66 20.82 -16.89
CA GLY A 140 -5.52 21.36 -16.13
C GLY A 140 -5.26 20.65 -14.80
N LEU A 141 -6.26 20.01 -14.17
CA LEU A 141 -6.08 19.23 -12.95
C LEU A 141 -5.53 17.82 -13.23
N LEU A 142 -5.69 17.33 -14.46
CA LEU A 142 -5.24 16.00 -14.92
C LEU A 142 -3.79 16.01 -15.43
N HIS A 143 -3.16 17.18 -15.44
CA HIS A 143 -1.78 17.40 -15.85
C HIS A 143 -1.01 18.13 -14.75
N ASP A 144 0.31 18.18 -14.90
CA ASP A 144 1.18 18.84 -13.94
C ASP A 144 0.83 20.32 -13.81
N HIS A 145 0.52 20.72 -12.58
CA HIS A 145 0.28 22.11 -12.22
C HIS A 145 0.68 22.35 -10.75
N HIS A 146 0.68 23.60 -10.32
CA HIS A 146 1.01 23.96 -8.94
C HIS A 146 0.13 25.11 -8.46
N THR A 147 -0.07 25.19 -7.15
CA THR A 147 -0.60 26.40 -6.52
C THR A 147 0.50 27.47 -6.45
N LYS A 148 0.10 28.74 -6.41
CA LYS A 148 1.04 29.87 -6.31
C LYS A 148 1.79 29.85 -4.97
N ALA A 149 2.94 30.50 -4.93
CA ALA A 149 3.67 30.77 -3.70
C ALA A 149 2.80 31.27 -2.55
N GLY A 150 2.95 30.61 -1.40
CA GLY A 150 2.16 30.87 -0.20
C GLY A 150 0.69 30.46 -0.24
N VAL A 151 0.22 29.83 -1.32
CA VAL A 151 -1.17 29.35 -1.44
C VAL A 151 -1.21 27.83 -1.26
N TRP A 152 -1.88 27.41 -0.19
CA TRP A 152 -2.20 26.00 0.03
C TRP A 152 -3.50 25.65 -0.69
N GLY A 153 -3.53 24.49 -1.34
CA GLY A 153 -4.77 23.87 -1.80
C GLY A 153 -5.26 22.83 -0.82
N ARG A 154 -6.55 22.53 -0.81
CA ARG A 154 -7.11 21.39 -0.10
C ARG A 154 -8.10 20.66 -1.00
N ILE A 155 -7.82 19.41 -1.31
CA ILE A 155 -8.69 18.52 -2.07
C ILE A 155 -9.67 17.88 -1.08
N VAL A 156 -10.96 18.14 -1.28
CA VAL A 156 -12.01 17.58 -0.43
C VAL A 156 -12.90 16.67 -1.27
N ILE A 157 -12.92 15.39 -0.91
CA ILE A 157 -13.76 14.39 -1.56
C ILE A 157 -15.13 14.41 -0.88
N LEU A 158 -16.18 14.54 -1.68
CA LEU A 158 -17.57 14.43 -1.25
C LEU A 158 -18.07 13.00 -1.40
N GLU A 159 -17.62 12.30 -2.44
CA GLU A 159 -18.05 10.94 -2.76
C GLU A 159 -16.98 10.23 -3.59
N GLY A 160 -16.82 8.91 -3.39
CA GLY A 160 -15.93 8.10 -4.21
C GLY A 160 -14.43 8.26 -3.88
N ARG A 161 -13.57 8.13 -4.90
CA ARG A 161 -12.10 8.13 -4.73
C ARG A 161 -11.38 8.93 -5.81
N LEU A 162 -10.32 9.63 -5.40
CA LEU A 162 -9.41 10.37 -6.27
C LEU A 162 -7.97 10.01 -5.93
N ARG A 163 -7.11 9.81 -6.92
CA ARG A 163 -5.66 9.72 -6.70
C ARG A 163 -5.06 11.12 -6.80
N TYR A 164 -4.26 11.51 -5.81
CA TYR A 164 -3.46 12.74 -5.81
C TYR A 164 -1.99 12.39 -5.94
N CYS A 165 -1.29 12.97 -6.91
CA CYS A 165 0.08 12.61 -7.26
C CYS A 165 0.99 13.85 -7.19
N LEU A 166 2.15 13.74 -6.54
CA LEU A 166 3.21 14.76 -6.64
C LEU A 166 4.08 14.51 -7.86
N ASP A 167 4.30 15.58 -8.64
CA ASP A 167 5.17 15.59 -9.81
C ASP A 167 6.53 16.22 -9.48
N ASP A 168 7.03 16.01 -8.27
CA ASP A 168 8.32 16.49 -7.77
C ASP A 168 9.46 15.45 -7.98
N GLY A 169 9.17 14.37 -8.71
CA GLY A 169 10.09 13.25 -8.93
C GLY A 169 10.14 12.24 -7.78
N SER A 170 9.40 12.45 -6.68
CA SER A 170 9.35 11.50 -5.56
C SER A 170 8.50 10.26 -5.84
N GLY A 171 7.62 10.32 -6.83
CA GLY A 171 6.64 9.27 -7.12
C GLY A 171 5.53 9.14 -6.05
N ARG A 172 5.47 10.08 -5.09
CA ARG A 172 4.47 10.06 -4.02
C ARG A 172 3.08 10.29 -4.58
N ASN A 173 2.15 9.44 -4.17
CA ASN A 173 0.75 9.58 -4.47
C ASN A 173 -0.11 9.05 -3.32
N TRP A 174 -1.36 9.52 -3.25
CA TRP A 174 -2.34 9.14 -2.22
C TRP A 174 -3.69 8.85 -2.84
N SER A 175 -4.38 7.84 -2.32
CA SER A 175 -5.81 7.65 -2.57
C SER A 175 -6.62 8.45 -1.56
N LEU A 176 -7.43 9.37 -2.05
CA LEU A 176 -8.30 10.23 -1.26
C LEU A 176 -9.72 9.64 -1.18
N SER A 177 -10.40 9.89 -0.07
CA SER A 177 -11.80 9.53 0.20
C SER A 177 -12.45 10.63 1.05
N PRO A 178 -13.77 10.60 1.30
CA PRO A 178 -14.44 11.60 2.16
C PRO A 178 -13.83 11.73 3.55
N GLU A 179 -13.31 10.64 4.11
CA GLU A 179 -12.64 10.59 5.41
C GLU A 179 -11.18 11.05 5.34
N ARG A 180 -10.63 11.18 4.13
CA ARG A 180 -9.21 11.42 3.88
C ARG A 180 -9.00 12.50 2.81
N PRO A 181 -9.28 13.78 3.13
CA PRO A 181 -8.90 14.89 2.27
C PRO A 181 -7.37 15.09 2.29
N ALA A 182 -6.85 15.83 1.32
CA ALA A 182 -5.42 16.13 1.23
C ALA A 182 -5.16 17.63 1.12
N TRP A 183 -4.08 18.09 1.73
CA TRP A 183 -3.52 19.39 1.42
C TRP A 183 -2.56 19.30 0.24
N ILE A 184 -2.49 20.40 -0.50
CA ILE A 184 -1.58 20.65 -1.60
C ILE A 184 -0.61 21.74 -1.13
N PRO A 185 0.70 21.46 -1.04
CA PRO A 185 1.69 22.44 -0.63
C PRO A 185 1.92 23.51 -1.72
N PRO A 186 2.26 24.76 -1.34
CA PRO A 186 2.58 25.83 -2.29
C PRO A 186 3.75 25.46 -3.20
N ASP A 187 3.69 25.88 -4.46
CA ASP A 187 4.77 25.74 -5.47
C ASP A 187 5.21 24.29 -5.78
N VAL A 188 4.47 23.28 -5.32
CA VAL A 188 4.78 21.88 -5.62
C VAL A 188 3.96 21.38 -6.82
N PRO A 189 4.61 20.92 -7.91
CA PRO A 189 3.93 20.31 -9.04
C PRO A 189 3.14 19.05 -8.63
N HIS A 190 1.93 18.91 -9.14
CA HIS A 190 1.04 17.79 -8.87
C HIS A 190 -0.05 17.65 -9.94
N HIS A 191 -0.73 16.52 -9.92
CA HIS A 191 -1.95 16.24 -10.68
C HIS A 191 -2.89 15.31 -9.91
N VAL A 192 -4.10 15.11 -10.46
CA VAL A 192 -5.05 14.11 -9.96
C VAL A 192 -5.44 13.10 -11.03
N GLU A 193 -5.74 11.88 -10.60
CA GLU A 193 -6.28 10.83 -11.46
C GLU A 193 -7.60 10.31 -10.87
N ALA A 194 -8.64 10.21 -11.69
CA ALA A 194 -9.90 9.61 -11.29
C ALA A 194 -9.81 8.08 -11.38
N ALA A 195 -10.08 7.38 -10.28
CA ALA A 195 -10.12 5.91 -10.26
C ALA A 195 -11.42 5.42 -10.93
N ASP A 196 -12.55 5.55 -10.22
CA ASP A 196 -13.88 5.16 -10.69
C ASP A 196 -14.84 6.35 -10.54
N MET A 197 -15.78 6.28 -9.59
CA MET A 197 -16.67 7.38 -9.24
C MET A 197 -15.96 8.38 -8.32
N VAL A 198 -16.14 9.67 -8.59
CA VAL A 198 -15.63 10.73 -7.72
C VAL A 198 -16.52 11.97 -7.78
N ARG A 199 -16.70 12.62 -6.63
CA ARG A 199 -17.16 14.00 -6.52
C ARG A 199 -16.26 14.74 -5.55
N PHE A 200 -15.70 15.88 -5.96
CA PHE A 200 -14.76 16.63 -5.12
C PHE A 200 -14.74 18.12 -5.46
N TYR A 201 -14.13 18.93 -4.61
CA TYR A 201 -13.76 20.31 -4.91
C TYR A 201 -12.37 20.61 -4.36
N VAL A 202 -11.77 21.72 -4.80
CA VAL A 202 -10.51 22.23 -4.27
C VAL A 202 -10.76 23.58 -3.60
N SER A 203 -10.37 23.72 -2.33
CA SER A 203 -10.33 25.01 -1.64
C SER A 203 -8.91 25.55 -1.54
N PHE A 204 -8.76 26.87 -1.46
CA PHE A 204 -7.49 27.58 -1.45
C PHE A 204 -7.38 28.43 -0.18
N TRP A 205 -6.21 28.34 0.46
CA TRP A 205 -5.95 28.81 1.81
C TRP A 205 -4.64 29.62 1.84
N ARG A 206 -4.61 30.70 2.62
CA ARG A 206 -3.42 31.54 2.86
C ARG A 206 -3.51 32.27 4.20
#